data_AF-A0A922PVU4-F1
#
_entry.id   AF-A0A922PVU4-F1
#
_cell.length_a   1.000
_cell.length_b   1.000
_cell.length_c   1.000
_cell.angle_alpha   90.00
_cell.angle_beta   90.00
_cell.angle_gamma   90.00
#
_symmetry.space_group_name_H-M   'P 1'
#
loop_
_entity.id
_entity.type
_entity.pdbx_description
1 polymer ?
#
loop_
_entity_poly.entity_id
_entity_poly.type
_entity_poly.pdbx_seq_one_letter_code
_entity_poly.pdbx_strand_id
1 'polypeptide(L)'
;MYRIKKKIWHIVFGIVALLVVGGVVQKPTEGDASLSQGIQRFMAWGKSNSAQSGHYGHQQQEPPTEQQASVVLTPAVRQQLGKSIVWNGHGAYIINHNQADLNTNISSAPYAVNQLDNQGRAWRGDAWLNKTTRQYRNRAATGNGATDWKPAGFLQAHNLTGGYNHAYDRGHLLGYALVGGIRGFDASESNPKNIATQTAWANEARSSTSTGQNYYEGIVRKALDQGKQVRYRVTDIYSGNSVVPAGAHIQAQSKDGSVNFNVFVPNVQKNIEINYANGAVKQR
;
A
#
# COMPACT_ATOMS: atom_id res chain seq x y z
N MET A 1 -6.82 -90.65 -26.18
CA MET A 1 -5.49 -91.08 -25.69
C MET A 1 -4.43 -90.54 -26.63
N TYR A 2 -3.70 -89.49 -26.24
CA TYR A 2 -2.23 -89.41 -26.35
C TYR A 2 -1.79 -88.13 -25.62
N ARG A 3 -1.20 -88.32 -24.43
CA ARG A 3 -0.35 -87.34 -23.75
C ARG A 3 0.96 -87.27 -24.53
N ILE A 4 1.63 -86.12 -24.51
CA ILE A 4 3.00 -85.99 -23.99
C ILE A 4 3.39 -84.50 -23.98
N LYS A 5 3.87 -84.08 -22.80
CA LYS A 5 4.51 -82.79 -22.50
C LYS A 5 5.87 -82.73 -23.21
N LYS A 6 6.32 -81.54 -23.60
CA LYS A 6 7.67 -81.04 -23.27
C LYS A 6 7.79 -79.53 -23.46
N LYS A 7 8.42 -78.91 -22.46
CA LYS A 7 8.73 -77.48 -22.32
C LYS A 7 9.74 -77.06 -23.38
N ILE A 8 9.52 -75.91 -24.01
CA ILE A 8 10.56 -75.12 -24.68
C ILE A 8 10.39 -73.67 -24.21
N TRP A 9 11.47 -73.12 -23.68
CA TRP A 9 11.62 -71.75 -23.19
C TRP A 9 11.63 -70.80 -24.39
N HIS A 10 10.74 -69.80 -24.41
CA HIS A 10 10.81 -68.67 -25.35
C HIS A 10 10.81 -67.37 -24.54
N ILE A 11 11.85 -66.58 -24.79
CA ILE A 11 12.07 -65.23 -24.27
C ILE A 11 11.00 -64.32 -24.85
N VAL A 12 10.24 -63.64 -23.99
CA VAL A 12 9.39 -62.50 -24.36
C VAL A 12 9.73 -61.36 -23.41
N PHE A 13 10.33 -60.30 -23.94
CA PHE A 13 10.38 -58.99 -23.29
C PHE A 13 8.96 -58.43 -23.28
N GLY A 14 8.32 -58.45 -22.11
CA GLY A 14 7.06 -57.79 -21.87
C GLY A 14 7.26 -56.29 -21.69
N ILE A 15 6.55 -55.53 -22.51
CA ILE A 15 6.37 -54.07 -22.46
C ILE A 15 5.92 -53.67 -21.05
N VAL A 16 6.75 -52.90 -20.34
CA VAL A 16 6.29 -52.08 -19.21
C VAL A 16 5.95 -50.72 -19.80
N ALA A 17 4.65 -50.45 -19.92
CA ALA A 17 4.12 -49.13 -20.19
C ALA A 17 4.38 -48.23 -18.97
N LEU A 18 5.47 -47.47 -19.01
CA LEU A 18 5.64 -46.30 -18.15
C LEU A 18 4.98 -45.11 -18.87
N LEU A 19 3.78 -44.76 -18.40
CA LEU A 19 3.12 -43.50 -18.68
C LEU A 19 4.04 -42.36 -18.27
N VAL A 20 4.78 -41.81 -19.22
CA VAL A 20 5.35 -40.48 -19.10
C VAL A 20 4.17 -39.51 -19.17
N VAL A 21 3.64 -39.14 -18.01
CA VAL A 21 2.89 -37.89 -17.89
C VAL A 21 3.91 -36.80 -18.17
N GLY A 22 3.94 -36.34 -19.42
CA GLY A 22 4.65 -35.14 -19.80
C GLY A 22 4.07 -33.99 -19.00
N GLY A 23 4.74 -33.64 -17.90
CA GLY A 23 4.54 -32.36 -17.26
C GLY A 23 4.90 -31.30 -18.29
N VAL A 24 3.88 -30.66 -18.86
CA VAL A 24 4.05 -29.40 -19.57
C VAL A 24 4.61 -28.45 -18.52
N VAL A 25 5.92 -28.24 -18.54
CA VAL A 25 6.54 -27.11 -17.85
C VAL A 25 6.02 -25.88 -18.57
N GLN A 26 4.92 -25.32 -18.06
CA GLN A 26 4.49 -23.98 -18.42
C GLN A 26 5.67 -23.06 -18.10
N LYS A 27 6.30 -22.52 -19.14
CA LYS A 27 7.23 -21.41 -18.98
C LYS A 27 6.48 -20.31 -18.21
N PRO A 28 7.07 -19.74 -17.15
CA PRO A 28 6.45 -18.63 -16.44
C PRO A 28 6.12 -17.55 -17.46
N THR A 29 4.88 -17.09 -17.48
CA THR A 29 4.52 -15.96 -18.33
C THR A 29 5.28 -14.74 -17.82
N GLU A 30 5.62 -13.79 -18.70
CA GLU A 30 6.38 -12.57 -18.32
C GLU A 30 5.70 -11.80 -17.16
N GLY A 31 4.38 -11.97 -16.98
CA GLY A 31 3.61 -11.46 -15.84
C GLY A 31 4.02 -12.05 -14.48
N ASP A 32 4.34 -13.34 -14.40
CA ASP A 32 4.72 -14.03 -13.16
C ASP A 32 6.14 -13.68 -12.72
N ALA A 33 7.04 -13.49 -13.69
CA ALA A 33 8.41 -13.07 -13.46
C ALA A 33 8.49 -11.61 -12.99
N SER A 34 7.69 -10.71 -13.58
CA SER A 34 7.63 -9.30 -13.15
C SER A 34 6.95 -9.13 -11.79
N LEU A 35 5.91 -9.92 -11.50
CA LEU A 35 5.25 -9.93 -10.19
C LEU A 35 6.20 -10.44 -9.09
N SER A 36 6.91 -11.54 -9.33
CA SER A 36 7.89 -12.08 -8.38
C SER A 36 9.06 -11.13 -8.15
N GLN A 37 9.56 -10.46 -9.20
CA GLN A 37 10.58 -9.41 -9.04
C GLN A 37 10.05 -8.18 -8.28
N GLY A 38 8.81 -7.76 -8.52
CA GLY A 38 8.17 -6.65 -7.79
C GLY A 38 8.03 -6.93 -6.29
N ILE A 39 7.59 -8.15 -5.94
CA ILE A 39 7.51 -8.64 -4.55
C ILE A 39 8.90 -8.77 -3.93
N GLN A 40 9.90 -9.30 -4.66
CA GLN A 40 11.27 -9.42 -4.17
C GLN A 40 11.93 -8.05 -3.91
N ARG A 41 11.74 -7.08 -4.81
CA ARG A 41 12.22 -5.69 -4.62
C ARG A 41 11.54 -5.04 -3.42
N PHE A 42 10.23 -5.25 -3.25
CA PHE A 42 9.49 -4.78 -2.07
C PHE A 42 10.04 -5.38 -0.76
N MET A 43 10.26 -6.70 -0.72
CA MET A 43 10.83 -7.41 0.44
C MET A 43 12.26 -6.93 0.75
N ALA A 44 13.08 -6.66 -0.26
CA ALA A 44 14.43 -6.16 -0.09
C ALA A 44 14.46 -4.77 0.57
N TRP A 45 13.54 -3.87 0.20
CA TRP A 45 13.35 -2.59 0.86
C TRP A 45 12.82 -2.73 2.29
N GLY A 46 11.93 -3.70 2.55
CA GLY A 46 11.42 -3.98 3.89
C GLY A 46 12.51 -4.40 4.88
N LYS A 47 13.53 -5.14 4.42
CA LYS A 47 14.66 -5.59 5.27
C LYS A 47 15.64 -4.48 5.66
N SER A 48 15.79 -3.42 4.87
CA SER A 48 16.64 -2.26 5.23
C SER A 48 15.92 -1.23 6.12
N ASN A 49 14.61 -1.40 6.34
CA ASN A 49 13.77 -0.57 7.18
C ASN A 49 13.69 -1.01 8.65
N SER A 50 14.35 -2.11 9.06
CA SER A 50 14.27 -2.67 10.41
C SER A 50 15.22 -2.07 11.46
N ALA A 51 16.05 -1.08 11.13
CA ALA A 51 16.98 -0.48 12.08
C ALA A 51 16.39 0.79 12.74
N GLN A 52 15.54 0.62 13.77
CA GLN A 52 15.45 1.39 15.02
C GLN A 52 14.12 1.07 15.73
N SER A 53 14.15 0.09 16.64
CA SER A 53 13.09 -0.15 17.62
C SER A 53 13.37 0.69 18.87
N GLY A 54 12.89 1.93 18.89
CA GLY A 54 12.70 2.65 20.15
C GLY A 54 11.46 2.12 20.86
N HIS A 55 11.57 1.80 22.14
CA HIS A 55 10.46 1.39 23.01
C HIS A 55 9.40 2.49 23.10
N TYR A 56 8.37 2.39 22.27
CA TYR A 56 7.06 3.02 22.48
C TYR A 56 6.05 1.87 22.60
N GLY A 57 5.16 1.98 23.59
CA GLY A 57 4.32 0.88 24.10
C GLY A 57 3.69 0.01 23.03
N HIS A 58 3.66 -1.30 23.30
CA HIS A 58 3.07 -2.35 22.47
C HIS A 58 1.56 -2.12 22.22
N GLN A 59 1.19 -1.20 21.34
CA GLN A 59 0.02 -1.41 20.50
C GLN A 59 0.51 -2.24 19.32
N GLN A 60 0.14 -3.51 19.31
CA GLN A 60 0.43 -4.40 18.20
C GLN A 60 -0.19 -3.79 16.93
N GLN A 61 0.67 -3.20 16.09
CA GLN A 61 0.32 -2.68 14.76
C GLN A 61 0.01 -3.86 13.82
N GLU A 62 -0.79 -4.82 14.25
CA GLU A 62 -1.10 -6.00 13.45
C GLU A 62 -1.84 -5.57 12.18
N PRO A 63 -1.45 -6.10 11.02
CA PRO A 63 -2.13 -5.77 9.78
C PRO A 63 -3.56 -6.34 9.78
N PRO A 64 -4.49 -5.72 9.06
CA PRO A 64 -5.75 -6.35 8.70
C PRO A 64 -5.47 -7.63 7.91
N THR A 65 -6.34 -8.63 8.06
CA THR A 65 -6.29 -9.82 7.19
C THR A 65 -6.67 -9.47 5.76
N GLU A 66 -6.36 -10.33 4.80
CA GLU A 66 -6.79 -10.13 3.41
C GLU A 66 -8.32 -10.03 3.29
N GLN A 67 -9.06 -10.83 4.06
CA GLN A 67 -10.52 -10.78 4.09
C GLN A 67 -11.00 -9.39 4.55
N GLN A 68 -10.42 -8.86 5.63
CA GLN A 68 -10.75 -7.53 6.15
C GLN A 68 -10.35 -6.42 5.19
N ALA A 69 -9.19 -6.53 4.53
CA ALA A 69 -8.72 -5.59 3.54
C ALA A 69 -9.57 -5.61 2.26
N SER A 70 -10.07 -6.78 1.85
CA SER A 70 -10.80 -6.94 0.60
C SER A 70 -12.19 -6.31 0.60
N VAL A 71 -12.75 -5.99 1.77
CA VAL A 71 -14.11 -5.41 1.90
C VAL A 71 -14.24 -4.07 1.18
N VAL A 72 -13.13 -3.34 1.00
CA VAL A 72 -13.11 -2.05 0.30
C VAL A 72 -12.92 -2.19 -1.21
N LEU A 73 -12.53 -3.38 -1.70
CA LEU A 73 -12.30 -3.65 -3.12
C LEU A 73 -13.61 -3.94 -3.86
N THR A 74 -14.57 -3.02 -3.76
CA THR A 74 -15.81 -3.03 -4.53
C THR A 74 -15.52 -2.94 -6.04
N PRO A 75 -16.46 -3.29 -6.93
CA PRO A 75 -16.26 -3.14 -8.37
C PRO A 75 -15.83 -1.72 -8.79
N ALA A 76 -16.41 -0.68 -8.18
CA ALA A 76 -16.07 0.72 -8.45
C ALA A 76 -14.64 1.08 -8.00
N VAL A 77 -14.17 0.53 -6.87
CA VAL A 77 -12.80 0.72 -6.39
C VAL A 77 -11.80 -0.02 -7.29
N ARG A 78 -12.11 -1.26 -7.67
CA ARG A 78 -11.27 -2.06 -8.58
C ARG A 78 -11.13 -1.38 -9.95
N GLN A 79 -12.21 -0.80 -10.47
CA GLN A 79 -12.17 -0.06 -11.73
C GLN A 79 -11.16 1.11 -11.69
N GLN A 80 -11.08 1.82 -10.56
CA GLN A 80 -10.14 2.93 -10.38
C GLN A 80 -8.68 2.47 -10.22
N LEU A 81 -8.46 1.33 -9.57
CA LEU A 81 -7.12 0.77 -9.34
C LEU A 81 -6.55 0.00 -10.54
N GLY A 82 -7.41 -0.47 -11.45
CA GLY A 82 -7.03 -1.28 -12.60
C GLY A 82 -7.09 -2.79 -12.34
N LYS A 83 -6.54 -3.58 -13.27
CA LYS A 83 -6.73 -5.05 -13.29
C LYS A 83 -5.77 -5.84 -12.42
N SER A 84 -4.55 -5.33 -12.22
CA SER A 84 -3.49 -6.03 -11.46
C SER A 84 -3.50 -5.52 -10.03
N ILE A 85 -4.21 -6.23 -9.14
CA ILE A 85 -4.35 -5.94 -7.71
C ILE A 85 -3.98 -7.22 -6.95
N VAL A 86 -2.83 -7.24 -6.31
CA VAL A 86 -2.27 -8.45 -5.67
C VAL A 86 -2.02 -8.19 -4.18
N TRP A 87 -2.54 -9.04 -3.31
CA TRP A 87 -2.31 -8.94 -1.87
C TRP A 87 -0.82 -9.09 -1.53
N ASN A 88 -0.30 -8.24 -0.65
CA ASN A 88 1.13 -8.24 -0.30
C ASN A 88 1.48 -9.08 0.95
N GLY A 89 0.50 -9.73 1.59
CA GLY A 89 0.72 -10.49 2.83
C GLY A 89 0.78 -9.65 4.12
N HIS A 90 0.78 -8.32 4.01
CA HIS A 90 1.15 -7.38 5.07
C HIS A 90 0.20 -6.18 5.17
N GLY A 91 -1.07 -6.33 4.78
CA GLY A 91 -2.10 -5.31 4.95
C GLY A 91 -2.49 -4.53 3.71
N ALA A 92 -1.66 -4.54 2.65
CA ALA A 92 -1.86 -3.70 1.47
C ALA A 92 -1.86 -4.51 0.16
N TYR A 93 -2.14 -3.84 -0.95
CA TYR A 93 -2.14 -4.43 -2.29
C TYR A 93 -1.06 -3.82 -3.17
N ILE A 94 -0.36 -4.67 -3.92
CA ILE A 94 0.52 -4.27 -5.01
C ILE A 94 -0.34 -4.02 -6.24
N ILE A 95 -0.13 -2.87 -6.88
CA ILE A 95 -0.86 -2.43 -8.07
C ILE A 95 0.08 -2.44 -9.26
N ASN A 96 -0.40 -2.89 -10.42
CA ASN A 96 0.34 -2.83 -11.69
C ASN A 96 1.77 -3.39 -11.58
N HIS A 97 1.93 -4.58 -11.01
CA HIS A 97 3.25 -5.23 -10.81
C HIS A 97 4.26 -4.34 -10.07
N ASN A 98 3.77 -3.51 -9.15
CA ASN A 98 4.53 -2.54 -8.36
C ASN A 98 5.22 -1.46 -9.22
N GLN A 99 4.77 -1.24 -10.46
CA GLN A 99 5.33 -0.23 -11.36
C GLN A 99 4.47 1.03 -11.34
N ALA A 100 5.05 2.12 -10.84
CA ALA A 100 4.50 3.45 -11.01
C ALA A 100 4.67 3.91 -12.46
N ASP A 101 3.65 4.58 -12.99
CA ASP A 101 3.70 5.26 -14.28
C ASP A 101 3.72 6.78 -14.03
N LEU A 102 4.87 7.26 -13.57
CA LEU A 102 5.07 8.66 -13.19
C LEU A 102 6.20 9.27 -14.02
N ASN A 103 5.94 10.43 -14.62
CA ASN A 103 6.99 11.17 -15.30
C ASN A 103 8.00 11.75 -14.29
N THR A 104 9.26 11.31 -14.38
CA THR A 104 10.38 11.80 -13.56
C THR A 104 11.30 12.78 -14.29
N ASN A 105 11.05 13.03 -15.58
CA ASN A 105 11.78 14.02 -16.37
C ASN A 105 11.20 15.43 -16.11
N ILE A 106 11.46 15.94 -14.91
CA ILE A 106 10.97 17.23 -14.41
C ILE A 106 12.16 18.17 -14.23
N SER A 107 12.07 19.35 -14.84
CA SER A 107 13.05 20.46 -14.72
C SER A 107 12.62 21.55 -13.74
N SER A 108 11.38 21.50 -13.25
CA SER A 108 10.85 22.45 -12.27
C SER A 108 11.48 22.29 -10.89
N ALA A 109 11.42 23.36 -10.09
CA ALA A 109 11.69 23.30 -8.66
C ALA A 109 10.74 22.30 -7.95
N PRO A 110 11.11 21.78 -6.76
CA PRO A 110 10.23 20.92 -5.99
C PRO A 110 8.88 21.58 -5.71
N TYR A 111 7.80 20.81 -5.79
CA TYR A 111 6.44 21.30 -5.64
C TYR A 111 5.54 20.25 -4.98
N ALA A 112 4.42 20.71 -4.43
CA ALA A 112 3.33 19.90 -3.93
C ALA A 112 2.01 20.58 -4.29
N VAL A 113 1.06 19.81 -4.82
CA VAL A 113 -0.26 20.29 -5.22
C VAL A 113 -1.31 19.30 -4.74
N ASN A 114 -2.39 19.81 -4.16
CA ASN A 114 -3.57 19.02 -3.84
C ASN A 114 -4.76 19.43 -4.70
N GLN A 115 -5.57 18.43 -5.05
CA GLN A 115 -6.79 18.57 -5.82
C GLN A 115 -7.95 17.92 -5.04
N LEU A 116 -9.10 18.58 -5.13
CA LEU A 116 -10.37 18.00 -4.74
C LEU A 116 -10.99 17.28 -5.93
N ASP A 117 -11.84 16.29 -5.67
CA ASP A 117 -12.72 15.76 -6.71
C ASP A 117 -13.95 16.66 -6.93
N ASN A 118 -14.84 16.23 -7.82
CA ASN A 118 -16.07 16.96 -8.16
C ASN A 118 -17.09 17.03 -7.00
N GLN A 119 -16.89 16.27 -5.93
CA GLN A 119 -17.71 16.31 -4.72
C GLN A 119 -17.05 17.15 -3.61
N GLY A 120 -15.92 17.80 -3.91
CA GLY A 120 -15.18 18.62 -2.95
C GLY A 120 -14.37 17.81 -1.93
N ARG A 121 -14.18 16.51 -2.14
CA ARG A 121 -13.40 15.63 -1.25
C ARG A 121 -11.92 15.73 -1.59
N ALA A 122 -11.04 15.64 -0.59
CA ALA A 122 -9.61 15.47 -0.82
C ALA A 122 -9.39 14.22 -1.70
N TRP A 123 -8.73 14.38 -2.84
CA TRP A 123 -8.68 13.33 -3.85
C TRP A 123 -7.26 13.02 -4.30
N ARG A 124 -6.48 14.02 -4.70
CA ARG A 124 -5.16 13.77 -5.28
C ARG A 124 -4.11 14.74 -4.78
N GLY A 125 -3.00 14.19 -4.30
CA GLY A 125 -1.76 14.90 -4.01
C GLY A 125 -0.69 14.53 -5.01
N ASP A 126 -0.10 15.51 -5.68
CA ASP A 126 1.02 15.35 -6.60
C ASP A 126 2.23 16.15 -6.10
N ALA A 127 3.40 15.53 -6.03
CA ALA A 127 4.61 16.20 -5.61
C ALA A 127 5.86 15.79 -6.38
N TRP A 128 6.75 16.75 -6.59
CA TRP A 128 8.14 16.52 -6.98
C TRP A 128 9.02 16.83 -5.77
N LEU A 129 9.61 15.78 -5.19
CA LEU A 129 10.26 15.83 -3.89
C LEU A 129 11.78 15.73 -4.03
N ASN A 130 12.50 16.38 -3.12
CA ASN A 130 13.93 16.21 -2.91
C ASN A 130 14.25 16.48 -1.42
N LYS A 131 15.53 16.59 -1.06
CA LYS A 131 15.92 16.88 0.33
C LYS A 131 15.38 18.22 0.86
N THR A 132 15.16 19.24 0.02
CA THR A 132 14.70 20.56 0.47
C THR A 132 13.21 20.60 0.81
N THR A 133 12.43 19.61 0.36
CA THR A 133 11.00 19.50 0.72
C THR A 133 10.81 18.89 2.11
N ARG A 134 11.84 18.25 2.66
CA ARG A 134 11.80 17.54 3.93
C ARG A 134 11.56 18.50 5.09
N GLN A 135 10.74 18.04 6.03
CA GLN A 135 10.54 18.67 7.32
C GLN A 135 10.90 17.69 8.43
N TYR A 136 11.78 18.15 9.33
CA TYR A 136 12.33 17.35 10.43
C TYR A 136 11.81 17.79 11.80
N ARG A 137 11.33 19.03 11.92
CA ARG A 137 10.71 19.54 13.14
C ARG A 137 9.32 18.94 13.28
N ASN A 138 8.89 18.67 14.52
CA ASN A 138 7.52 18.23 14.77
C ASN A 138 6.49 19.29 14.35
N ARG A 139 5.26 18.85 14.09
CA ARG A 139 4.15 19.70 13.64
C ARG A 139 3.85 20.86 14.59
N ALA A 140 3.92 20.60 15.91
CA ALA A 140 3.69 21.60 16.94
C ALA A 140 4.67 22.78 16.84
N ALA A 141 5.96 22.52 16.58
CA ALA A 141 6.96 23.58 16.47
C ALA A 141 6.86 24.42 15.18
N THR A 142 6.04 24.00 14.22
CA THR A 142 5.82 24.72 12.95
C THR A 142 4.38 25.21 12.78
N GLY A 143 3.51 25.00 13.76
CA GLY A 143 2.09 25.37 13.67
C GLY A 143 1.27 24.50 12.72
N ASN A 144 1.77 23.33 12.31
CA ASN A 144 1.12 22.41 11.38
C ASN A 144 0.43 21.23 12.08
N GLY A 145 0.16 21.36 13.38
CA GLY A 145 -0.48 20.33 14.20
C GLY A 145 -2.00 20.36 14.12
N ALA A 146 -2.63 19.44 14.85
CA ALA A 146 -4.06 19.29 14.91
C ALA A 146 -4.74 20.55 15.45
N THR A 147 -5.87 20.90 14.83
CA THR A 147 -6.81 21.92 15.30
C THR A 147 -8.17 21.28 15.58
N ASP A 148 -9.18 22.08 15.93
CA ASP A 148 -10.55 21.58 16.09
C ASP A 148 -11.18 21.13 14.77
N TRP A 149 -10.63 21.55 13.62
CA TRP A 149 -11.06 21.10 12.31
C TRP A 149 -10.94 19.58 12.16
N LYS A 150 -11.92 18.98 11.47
CA LYS A 150 -11.99 17.55 11.15
C LYS A 150 -12.41 17.34 9.68
N PRO A 151 -11.88 16.31 9.00
CA PRO A 151 -12.32 15.95 7.65
C PRO A 151 -13.73 15.33 7.66
N ALA A 152 -14.32 15.18 6.48
CA ALA A 152 -15.62 14.53 6.33
C ALA A 152 -15.60 13.09 6.85
N GLY A 153 -16.67 12.70 7.55
CA GLY A 153 -16.80 11.35 8.14
C GLY A 153 -15.89 11.09 9.35
N PHE A 154 -15.28 12.12 9.95
CA PHE A 154 -14.44 11.93 11.14
C PHE A 154 -15.30 11.70 12.40
N LEU A 155 -15.88 10.50 12.53
CA LEU A 155 -16.62 10.07 13.70
C LEU A 155 -15.70 9.23 14.58
N GLN A 156 -14.95 9.90 15.44
CA GLN A 156 -13.92 9.27 16.25
C GLN A 156 -14.52 8.28 17.27
N ALA A 157 -13.87 7.12 17.39
CA ALA A 157 -14.08 6.20 18.50
C ALA A 157 -12.76 6.02 19.27
N HIS A 158 -12.87 5.89 20.58
CA HIS A 158 -11.75 5.68 21.50
C HIS A 158 -11.98 4.42 22.33
N ASN A 159 -10.97 4.03 23.11
CA ASN A 159 -11.00 2.85 23.98
C ASN A 159 -11.24 1.53 23.25
N LEU A 160 -10.85 1.47 21.97
CA LEU A 160 -10.92 0.26 21.18
C LEU A 160 -9.91 -0.77 21.69
N THR A 161 -10.23 -2.06 21.60
CA THR A 161 -9.35 -3.16 22.01
C THR A 161 -9.02 -4.06 20.82
N GLY A 162 -7.99 -4.90 20.94
CA GLY A 162 -7.58 -5.82 19.86
C GLY A 162 -6.88 -5.16 18.66
N GLY A 163 -6.34 -3.95 18.84
CA GLY A 163 -5.66 -3.17 17.81
C GLY A 163 -5.30 -1.77 18.34
N TYR A 164 -5.27 -0.77 17.45
CA TYR A 164 -5.16 0.63 17.84
C TYR A 164 -6.35 1.03 18.73
N ASN A 165 -6.10 1.89 19.73
CA ASN A 165 -7.09 2.30 20.72
C ASN A 165 -8.07 3.38 20.22
N HIS A 166 -7.88 3.89 19.01
CA HIS A 166 -8.74 4.87 18.37
C HIS A 166 -8.97 4.50 16.91
N ALA A 167 -10.03 5.04 16.31
CA ALA A 167 -10.44 4.66 14.97
C ALA A 167 -9.68 5.43 13.90
N TYR A 168 -9.65 6.76 14.02
CA TYR A 168 -9.25 7.63 12.92
C TYR A 168 -8.13 8.61 13.27
N ASP A 169 -7.25 8.78 12.30
CA ASP A 169 -6.34 9.90 12.17
C ASP A 169 -6.80 10.86 11.07
N ARG A 170 -6.22 12.06 11.12
CA ARG A 170 -6.28 13.02 10.02
C ARG A 170 -5.26 12.62 8.97
N GLY A 171 -5.61 11.60 8.19
CA GLY A 171 -4.75 11.03 7.15
C GLY A 171 -4.49 12.03 6.04
N HIS A 172 -3.23 12.15 5.63
CA HIS A 172 -2.83 13.07 4.57
C HIS A 172 -2.59 12.37 3.23
N LEU A 173 -2.86 13.06 2.13
CA LEU A 173 -2.37 12.66 0.82
C LEU A 173 -0.84 12.87 0.74
N LEU A 174 -0.35 14.06 1.11
CA LEU A 174 1.07 14.38 1.12
C LEU A 174 1.55 14.60 2.55
N GLY A 175 2.37 13.67 3.04
CA GLY A 175 2.85 13.67 4.42
C GLY A 175 3.71 14.88 4.76
N TYR A 176 3.46 15.49 5.92
CA TYR A 176 4.16 16.69 6.39
C TYR A 176 5.68 16.53 6.40
N ALA A 177 6.17 15.34 6.76
CA ALA A 177 7.60 15.06 6.68
C ALA A 177 8.13 15.23 5.23
N LEU A 178 7.36 14.83 4.22
CA LEU A 178 7.77 14.88 2.81
C LEU A 178 7.67 16.28 2.19
N VAL A 179 6.67 17.08 2.57
CA VAL A 179 6.34 18.35 1.88
C VAL A 179 6.38 19.61 2.79
N GLY A 180 6.53 19.46 4.10
CA GLY A 180 6.48 20.58 5.04
C GLY A 180 7.65 21.57 4.96
N GLY A 181 8.67 21.30 4.13
CA GLY A 181 9.73 22.24 3.76
C GLY A 181 9.39 23.09 2.52
N ILE A 182 8.30 22.77 1.80
CA ILE A 182 7.87 23.52 0.61
C ILE A 182 7.18 24.80 1.05
N ARG A 183 7.77 25.95 0.66
CA ARG A 183 7.18 27.26 0.93
C ARG A 183 5.83 27.40 0.22
N GLY A 184 4.82 27.84 0.97
CA GLY A 184 3.48 28.11 0.44
C GLY A 184 2.58 26.88 0.33
N PHE A 185 3.07 25.68 0.64
CA PHE A 185 2.23 24.51 0.78
C PHE A 185 1.70 24.41 2.21
N ASP A 186 0.37 24.30 2.36
CA ASP A 186 -0.26 24.04 3.66
C ASP A 186 -0.13 22.55 4.01
N ALA A 187 0.87 22.22 4.83
CA ALA A 187 1.10 20.87 5.31
C ALA A 187 0.40 20.57 6.64
N SER A 188 -0.51 21.45 7.10
CA SER A 188 -1.22 21.29 8.37
C SER A 188 -2.18 20.09 8.35
N GLU A 189 -2.54 19.63 9.55
CA GLU A 189 -3.59 18.63 9.72
C GLU A 189 -5.00 19.21 9.50
N SER A 190 -5.11 20.47 9.11
CA SER A 190 -6.36 21.16 8.79
C SER A 190 -6.51 21.56 7.33
N ASN A 191 -5.60 21.18 6.44
CA ASN A 191 -5.73 21.45 5.02
C ASN A 191 -6.84 20.58 4.41
N PRO A 192 -8.02 21.13 4.03
CA PRO A 192 -9.14 20.34 3.54
C PRO A 192 -8.88 19.68 2.18
N LYS A 193 -7.83 20.11 1.46
CA LYS A 193 -7.41 19.51 0.18
C LYS A 193 -6.43 18.37 0.36
N ASN A 194 -5.76 18.30 1.51
CA ASN A 194 -4.72 17.30 1.77
C ASN A 194 -5.16 16.24 2.78
N ILE A 195 -6.21 16.48 3.56
CA ILE A 195 -6.60 15.64 4.70
C ILE A 195 -7.95 14.95 4.47
N ALA A 196 -7.99 13.64 4.70
CA ALA A 196 -9.17 12.80 4.72
C ALA A 196 -9.24 11.96 6.01
N THR A 197 -10.40 11.36 6.28
CA THR A 197 -10.56 10.42 7.40
C THR A 197 -9.85 9.11 7.05
N GLN A 198 -8.81 8.75 7.82
CA GLN A 198 -8.02 7.53 7.61
C GLN A 198 -7.91 6.77 8.92
N THR A 199 -7.95 5.44 8.89
CA THR A 199 -7.79 4.64 10.10
C THR A 199 -6.40 4.82 10.71
N ALA A 200 -6.30 4.66 12.02
CA ALA A 200 -5.01 4.68 12.72
C ALA A 200 -4.05 3.64 12.13
N TRP A 201 -4.53 2.43 11.83
CA TRP A 201 -3.69 1.44 11.13
C TRP A 201 -3.20 1.92 9.77
N ALA A 202 -4.10 2.38 8.89
CA ALA A 202 -3.72 2.75 7.53
C ALA A 202 -2.79 3.96 7.53
N ASN A 203 -2.95 4.89 8.48
CA ASN A 203 -2.08 6.04 8.64
C ASN A 203 -0.73 5.67 9.28
N GLU A 204 -0.72 5.01 10.43
CA GLU A 204 0.48 4.88 11.30
C GLU A 204 1.37 3.67 10.99
N ALA A 205 0.80 2.57 10.50
CA ALA A 205 1.52 1.30 10.39
C ALA A 205 2.74 1.42 9.44
N ARG A 206 3.91 1.01 9.94
CA ARG A 206 5.21 1.33 9.33
C ARG A 206 6.21 0.18 9.28
N SER A 207 5.83 -1.01 9.73
CA SER A 207 6.73 -2.17 9.72
C SER A 207 6.65 -2.88 8.37
N SER A 208 7.67 -3.67 8.03
CA SER A 208 7.64 -4.51 6.83
C SER A 208 6.59 -5.62 6.88
N THR A 209 6.09 -5.95 8.08
CA THR A 209 5.03 -6.93 8.29
C THR A 209 3.65 -6.30 8.47
N SER A 210 3.55 -4.96 8.49
CA SER A 210 2.32 -4.20 8.63
C SER A 210 2.46 -2.87 7.89
N THR A 211 2.08 -2.91 6.63
CA THR A 211 2.41 -1.90 5.62
C THR A 211 1.28 -0.92 5.38
N GLY A 212 1.04 -0.06 6.37
CA GLY A 212 0.23 1.15 6.20
C GLY A 212 0.95 2.20 5.35
N GLN A 213 0.35 3.37 5.20
CA GLN A 213 0.88 4.48 4.42
C GLN A 213 2.27 4.92 4.92
N ASN A 214 2.47 4.98 6.24
CA ASN A 214 3.73 5.40 6.84
C ASN A 214 4.92 4.49 6.48
N TYR A 215 4.68 3.19 6.19
CA TYR A 215 5.73 2.30 5.67
C TYR A 215 6.28 2.82 4.33
N TYR A 216 5.39 3.12 3.39
CA TYR A 216 5.75 3.61 2.05
C TYR A 216 6.35 5.01 2.09
N GLU A 217 5.83 5.89 2.94
CA GLU A 217 6.43 7.19 3.18
C GLU A 217 7.83 7.07 3.79
N GLY A 218 8.09 6.03 4.60
CA GLY A 218 9.42 5.72 5.12
C GLY A 218 10.45 5.45 4.02
N ILE A 219 10.05 4.72 2.97
CA ILE A 219 10.87 4.48 1.78
C ILE A 219 11.20 5.81 1.10
N VAL A 220 10.19 6.66 0.87
CA VAL A 220 10.38 7.96 0.23
C VAL A 220 11.25 8.87 1.09
N ARG A 221 11.00 9.00 2.40
CA ARG A 221 11.81 9.82 3.33
C ARG A 221 13.29 9.47 3.24
N LYS A 222 13.62 8.18 3.30
CA LYS A 222 15.01 7.71 3.20
C LYS A 222 15.65 8.08 1.86
N ALA A 223 14.92 7.93 0.75
CA ALA A 223 15.41 8.31 -0.56
C ALA A 223 15.74 9.81 -0.64
N LEU A 224 14.86 10.67 -0.10
CA LEU A 224 15.09 12.12 -0.05
C LEU A 224 16.28 12.48 0.85
N ASP A 225 16.44 11.80 1.98
CA ASP A 225 17.56 12.01 2.90
C ASP A 225 18.91 11.58 2.26
N GLN A 226 18.88 10.59 1.36
CA GLN A 226 19.99 10.16 0.49
C GLN A 226 20.23 11.08 -0.73
N GLY A 227 19.51 12.21 -0.83
CA GLY A 227 19.69 13.19 -1.91
C GLY A 227 18.98 12.85 -3.23
N LYS A 228 18.10 11.84 -3.23
CA LYS A 228 17.33 11.48 -4.44
C LYS A 228 16.19 12.47 -4.69
N GLN A 229 15.77 12.55 -5.94
CA GLN A 229 14.55 13.24 -6.35
C GLN A 229 13.46 12.21 -6.65
N VAL A 230 12.27 12.40 -6.09
CA VAL A 230 11.16 11.43 -6.16
C VAL A 230 9.89 12.11 -6.65
N ARG A 231 9.32 11.57 -7.73
CA ARG A 231 7.96 11.88 -8.16
C ARG A 231 7.01 11.05 -7.31
N TYR A 232 6.10 11.72 -6.61
CA TYR A 232 5.21 11.10 -5.65
C TYR A 232 3.76 11.49 -5.93
N ARG A 233 2.85 10.52 -5.90
CA ARG A 233 1.42 10.73 -6.06
C ARG A 233 0.65 9.90 -5.04
N VAL A 234 -0.32 10.51 -4.39
CA VAL A 234 -1.32 9.81 -3.58
C VAL A 234 -2.69 10.18 -4.12
N THR A 235 -3.51 9.17 -4.40
CA THR A 235 -4.91 9.35 -4.80
C THR A 235 -5.80 8.60 -3.82
N ASP A 236 -6.67 9.31 -3.12
CA ASP A 236 -7.72 8.70 -2.33
C ASP A 236 -8.77 8.09 -3.26
N ILE A 237 -9.07 6.82 -3.03
CA ILE A 237 -10.04 6.06 -3.83
C ILE A 237 -11.34 5.99 -3.06
N TYR A 238 -12.42 6.47 -3.66
CA TYR A 238 -13.75 6.46 -3.05
C TYR A 238 -14.66 5.44 -3.73
N SER A 239 -15.56 4.82 -2.96
CA SER A 239 -16.63 3.99 -3.52
C SER A 239 -17.88 4.84 -3.72
N GLY A 240 -18.10 5.35 -4.93
CA GLY A 240 -19.24 6.21 -5.23
C GLY A 240 -19.25 7.49 -4.38
N ASN A 241 -20.37 7.73 -3.67
CA ASN A 241 -20.61 8.93 -2.88
C ASN A 241 -20.13 8.83 -1.42
N SER A 242 -19.34 7.81 -1.07
CA SER A 242 -18.77 7.70 0.28
C SER A 242 -17.98 8.94 0.70
N VAL A 243 -18.14 9.41 1.93
CA VAL A 243 -17.39 10.56 2.45
C VAL A 243 -16.02 10.18 2.98
N VAL A 244 -15.84 8.91 3.35
CA VAL A 244 -14.56 8.33 3.78
C VAL A 244 -13.96 7.54 2.60
N PRO A 245 -12.67 7.72 2.26
CA PRO A 245 -12.05 6.97 1.19
C PRO A 245 -11.96 5.47 1.55
N ALA A 246 -12.11 4.62 0.55
CA ALA A 246 -11.89 3.18 0.61
C ALA A 246 -10.40 2.85 0.87
N GLY A 247 -9.49 3.73 0.51
CA GLY A 247 -8.04 3.58 0.70
C GLY A 247 -7.25 4.59 -0.10
N ALA A 248 -5.93 4.61 0.12
CA ALA A 248 -5.00 5.47 -0.58
C ALA A 248 -4.22 4.69 -1.63
N HIS A 249 -4.26 5.14 -2.89
CA HIS A 249 -3.42 4.66 -3.97
C HIS A 249 -2.14 5.49 -4.01
N ILE A 250 -1.01 4.86 -3.69
CA ILE A 250 0.28 5.51 -3.48
C ILE A 250 1.26 5.07 -4.56
N GLN A 251 1.85 6.04 -5.25
CA GLN A 251 2.83 5.83 -6.31
C GLN A 251 4.08 6.66 -6.03
N ALA A 252 5.26 6.05 -6.21
CA ALA A 252 6.53 6.78 -6.14
C ALA A 252 7.50 6.28 -7.20
N GLN A 253 8.21 7.21 -7.84
CA GLN A 253 9.29 6.91 -8.78
C GLN A 253 10.42 7.92 -8.63
N SER A 254 11.64 7.46 -8.38
CA SER A 254 12.81 8.34 -8.32
C SER A 254 13.41 8.60 -9.71
N LYS A 255 14.08 9.75 -9.87
CA LYS A 255 14.76 10.11 -11.12
C LYS A 255 15.81 9.09 -11.56
N ASP A 256 16.50 8.49 -10.60
CA ASP A 256 17.51 7.46 -10.80
C ASP A 256 16.94 6.04 -10.92
N GLY A 257 15.62 5.87 -10.82
CA GLY A 257 14.92 4.58 -10.88
C GLY A 257 15.10 3.67 -9.66
N SER A 258 15.85 4.08 -8.64
CA SER A 258 16.12 3.26 -7.44
C SER A 258 14.92 3.10 -6.51
N VAL A 259 13.95 4.01 -6.55
CA VAL A 259 12.63 3.90 -5.91
C VAL A 259 11.61 3.77 -7.02
N ASN A 260 10.85 2.69 -7.02
CA ASN A 260 9.67 2.53 -7.85
C ASN A 260 8.69 1.62 -7.12
N PHE A 261 7.52 2.14 -6.77
CA PHE A 261 6.44 1.35 -6.20
C PHE A 261 5.07 1.91 -6.57
N ASN A 262 4.08 1.02 -6.60
CA ASN A 262 2.70 1.32 -6.90
C ASN A 262 1.80 0.40 -6.06
N VAL A 263 1.13 0.97 -5.07
CA VAL A 263 0.43 0.22 -4.01
C VAL A 263 -0.89 0.86 -3.62
N PHE A 264 -1.81 0.05 -3.13
CA PHE A 264 -3.05 0.52 -2.53
C PHE A 264 -3.09 0.11 -1.05
N VAL A 265 -3.17 1.10 -0.18
CA VAL A 265 -3.36 0.92 1.27
C VAL A 265 -4.86 1.02 1.57
N PRO A 266 -5.54 -0.08 1.89
CA PRO A 266 -6.97 -0.06 2.20
C PRO A 266 -7.23 0.73 3.49
N ASN A 267 -8.30 1.51 3.54
CA ASN A 267 -8.66 2.30 4.71
C ASN A 267 -9.44 1.45 5.73
N VAL A 268 -8.82 0.41 6.25
CA VAL A 268 -9.42 -0.56 7.16
C VAL A 268 -8.58 -0.67 8.43
N GLN A 269 -9.14 -1.26 9.48
CA GLN A 269 -8.37 -1.54 10.68
C GLN A 269 -8.90 -2.82 11.33
N LYS A 270 -7.98 -3.66 11.83
CA LYS A 270 -8.27 -5.04 12.25
C LYS A 270 -9.44 -5.16 13.24
N ASN A 271 -9.56 -4.24 14.18
CA ASN A 271 -10.53 -4.30 15.28
C ASN A 271 -11.82 -3.51 15.02
N ILE A 272 -12.03 -2.94 13.83
CA ILE A 272 -13.23 -2.17 13.51
C ILE A 272 -13.83 -2.51 12.15
N GLU A 273 -15.09 -2.15 11.98
CA GLU A 273 -15.82 -2.06 10.73
C GLU A 273 -16.24 -0.60 10.52
N ILE A 274 -16.20 -0.13 9.27
CA ILE A 274 -16.45 1.26 8.90
C ILE A 274 -17.63 1.32 7.94
N ASN A 275 -18.57 2.22 8.23
CA ASN A 275 -19.53 2.69 7.25
C ASN A 275 -18.92 3.85 6.46
N TYR A 276 -18.39 3.59 5.27
CA TYR A 276 -17.70 4.62 4.46
C TYR A 276 -18.63 5.75 3.98
N ALA A 277 -19.96 5.54 4.00
CA ALA A 277 -20.92 6.58 3.61
C ALA A 277 -20.95 7.75 4.60
N ASN A 278 -20.69 7.51 5.89
CA ASN A 278 -20.78 8.54 6.93
C ASN A 278 -19.62 8.52 7.95
N GLY A 279 -18.75 7.52 7.91
CA GLY A 279 -17.62 7.33 8.82
C GLY A 279 -17.97 6.72 10.17
N ALA A 280 -19.17 6.20 10.38
CA ALA A 280 -19.50 5.51 11.62
C ALA A 280 -18.70 4.22 11.75
N VAL A 281 -18.24 3.93 12.97
CA VAL A 281 -17.44 2.74 13.27
C VAL A 281 -18.15 1.80 14.23
N LYS A 282 -17.93 0.50 14.04
CA LYS A 282 -18.34 -0.56 14.97
C LYS A 282 -17.11 -1.38 15.34
N GLN A 283 -16.88 -1.57 16.63
CA GLN A 283 -15.84 -2.50 17.09
C GLN A 283 -16.25 -3.94 16.76
N ARG A 284 -15.27 -4.74 16.30
CA ARG A 284 -15.46 -6.17 16.02
C ARG A 284 -15.43 -7.01 17.29
#